data_AF-A0A8B2HSW6-F1
#
_entry.id   AF-A0A8B2HSW6-F1
#
_cell.length_a   1.000
_cell.length_b   1.000
_cell.length_c   1.000
_cell.angle_alpha   90.00
_cell.angle_beta   90.00
_cell.angle_gamma   90.00
#
_symmetry.space_group_name_H-M   'P 1'
#
loop_
_entity.id
_entity.type
_entity.pdbx_description
1 polymer ?
#
loop_
_entity_poly.entity_id
_entity_poly.type
_entity_poly.pdbx_seq_one_letter_code
_entity_poly.pdbx_strand_id
1 'polypeptide(L)'
;MPNCPECTHREKKKIQAKYEEETLEEDRDRQELFKLFDEIEIPMKMDEKNRRHFICKRCGLYATREEISDIRFKLNQKEKTREDKHDDYLDWWQKSKKEKQEN
;
A
#
# COMPACT_ATOMS: atom_id res chain seq x y z
N MET A 1 3.30 1.52 -18.65
CA MET A 1 3.89 0.24 -18.18
C MET A 1 3.79 0.22 -16.66
N PRO A 2 3.40 -0.87 -15.98
CA PRO A 2 3.16 -0.82 -14.54
C PRO A 2 4.47 -0.56 -13.76
N ASN A 3 4.39 0.29 -12.73
CA ASN A 3 5.50 0.47 -11.79
C ASN A 3 5.68 -0.77 -10.90
N CYS A 4 6.93 -1.07 -10.56
CA CYS A 4 7.25 -2.19 -9.68
C CYS A 4 6.66 -1.93 -8.27
N PRO A 5 5.78 -2.80 -7.77
CA PRO A 5 5.12 -2.58 -6.49
C PRO A 5 6.11 -2.57 -5.31
N GLU A 6 7.05 -3.51 -5.28
CA GLU A 6 8.07 -3.62 -4.23
C GLU A 6 9.01 -2.41 -4.18
N CYS A 7 9.58 -2.03 -5.32
CA CYS A 7 10.51 -0.90 -5.35
C CYS A 7 9.80 0.42 -5.06
N THR A 8 8.58 0.60 -5.59
CA THR A 8 7.79 1.82 -5.33
C THR A 8 7.47 1.90 -3.84
N HIS A 9 7.04 0.81 -3.22
CA HIS A 9 6.75 0.77 -1.79
C HIS A 9 7.96 1.11 -0.93
N ARG A 10 9.14 0.56 -1.28
CA ARG A 10 10.39 0.85 -0.56
C ARG A 10 10.79 2.32 -0.66
N GLU A 11 10.66 2.93 -1.83
CA GLU A 11 10.96 4.35 -2.00
C GLU A 11 9.92 5.24 -1.30
N LYS A 12 8.63 4.89 -1.35
CA LYS A 12 7.58 5.58 -0.58
C LYS A 12 7.88 5.59 0.91
N LYS A 13 8.27 4.45 1.48
CA LYS A 13 8.67 4.37 2.90
C LYS A 13 9.86 5.26 3.24
N LYS A 14 10.86 5.35 2.35
CA LYS A 14 12.00 6.24 2.55
C LYS A 14 11.60 7.71 2.48
N ILE A 15 10.78 8.09 1.51
CA ILE A 15 10.28 9.46 1.35
C ILE A 15 9.44 9.84 2.57
N GLN A 16 8.56 8.96 3.02
CA GLN A 16 7.76 9.18 4.21
C GLN A 16 8.65 9.40 5.45
N ALA A 17 9.63 8.52 5.69
CA ALA A 17 10.53 8.67 6.82
C ALA A 17 11.34 9.97 6.77
N LYS A 18 11.85 10.35 5.58
CA LYS A 18 12.56 11.62 5.39
C LYS A 18 11.65 12.82 5.61
N TYR A 19 10.43 12.78 5.08
CA TYR A 19 9.46 13.85 5.25
C TYR A 19 9.11 14.03 6.72
N GLU A 20 8.87 12.93 7.45
CA GLU A 20 8.62 12.96 8.89
C GLU A 20 9.83 13.48 9.71
N GLU A 21 11.06 13.23 9.27
CA GLU A 21 12.28 13.73 9.90
C GLU A 21 12.54 15.23 9.62
N GLU A 22 12.34 15.66 8.37
CA GLU A 22 12.67 17.01 7.90
C GLU A 22 11.55 18.03 8.20
N THR A 23 10.29 17.59 8.30
CA THR A 23 9.14 18.48 8.57
C THR A 23 8.64 18.34 9.99
N LEU A 24 8.48 19.50 10.66
CA LEU A 24 7.82 19.59 11.96
C LEU A 24 6.38 19.09 11.83
N GLU A 25 5.86 18.46 12.89
CA GLU A 25 4.51 17.86 12.88
C GLU A 25 3.40 18.82 12.44
N GLU A 26 3.56 20.11 12.73
CA GLU A 26 2.60 21.17 12.43
C GLU A 26 2.56 21.54 10.94
N ASP A 27 3.66 21.32 10.21
CA ASP A 27 3.81 21.66 8.80
C ASP A 27 3.65 20.45 7.87
N ARG A 28 3.35 19.26 8.41
CA ARG A 28 3.16 18.03 7.63
C ARG A 28 1.89 18.10 6.79
N ASP A 29 2.00 18.62 5.58
CA ASP A 29 0.92 18.55 4.60
C ASP A 29 0.89 17.17 3.91
N ARG A 30 -0.31 16.59 3.86
CA ARG A 30 -0.55 15.31 3.20
C ARG A 30 -0.46 15.44 1.67
N GLN A 31 -0.85 16.59 1.13
CA GLN A 31 -0.82 16.84 -0.31
C GLN A 31 0.61 16.91 -0.84
N GLU A 32 1.52 17.55 -0.11
CA GLU A 32 2.95 17.57 -0.43
C GLU A 32 3.57 16.16 -0.42
N LEU A 33 3.28 15.35 0.61
CA LEU A 33 3.75 13.96 0.67
C LEU A 33 3.27 13.12 -0.53
N PHE A 34 2.02 13.30 -0.98
CA PHE A 34 1.50 12.61 -2.15
C PHE A 34 2.18 13.02 -3.45
N LYS A 35 2.56 14.30 -3.62
CA LYS A 35 3.32 14.76 -4.80
C LYS A 35 4.67 14.04 -4.89
N LEU A 36 5.38 13.93 -3.77
CA LEU A 36 6.65 13.20 -3.70
C LEU A 36 6.48 11.71 -4.04
N PHE A 37 5.33 11.11 -3.71
CA PHE A 37 5.02 9.73 -4.08
C PHE A 37 4.71 9.54 -5.56
N ASP A 38 4.09 10.52 -6.20
CA ASP A 38 3.74 10.48 -7.63
C ASP A 38 4.97 10.64 -8.53
N GLU A 39 6.01 11.31 -8.05
CA GLU A 39 7.31 11.42 -8.74
C GLU A 39 8.07 10.08 -8.85
N ILE A 40 7.65 9.03 -8.12
CA ILE A 40 8.31 7.73 -8.14
C ILE A 40 7.92 6.94 -9.39
N GLU A 41 8.73 7.07 -10.44
CA GLU A 41 8.61 6.26 -11.64
C GLU A 41 9.63 5.11 -11.68
N ILE A 42 9.17 3.88 -11.40
CA ILE A 42 9.99 2.66 -11.51
C ILE A 42 9.28 1.69 -12.46
N PRO A 43 9.34 1.93 -13.78
CA PRO A 43 8.63 1.11 -14.75
C PRO A 43 9.22 -0.29 -14.82
N MET A 44 8.37 -1.31 -14.75
CA MET A 44 8.77 -2.68 -15.08
C MET A 44 8.88 -2.85 -16.60
N LYS A 45 9.76 -3.73 -17.09
CA LYS A 45 9.81 -4.06 -18.52
C LYS A 45 8.87 -5.21 -18.81
N MET A 46 8.15 -5.17 -19.92
CA MET A 46 7.39 -6.33 -20.40
C MET A 46 8.37 -7.41 -20.90
N ASP A 47 8.09 -8.68 -20.61
CA ASP A 47 8.85 -9.78 -21.19
C ASP A 47 8.44 -9.98 -22.66
N GLU A 48 9.42 -9.95 -23.56
CA GLU A 48 9.22 -10.15 -25.00
C GLU A 48 8.79 -11.59 -25.33
N LYS A 49 9.22 -12.57 -24.52
CA LYS A 49 8.84 -13.98 -24.70
C LYS A 49 7.44 -14.26 -24.17
N ASN A 50 7.03 -13.56 -23.11
CA ASN A 50 5.72 -13.74 -22.49
C ASN A 50 5.08 -12.38 -22.17
N ARG A 51 4.34 -11.83 -23.14
CA ARG A 51 3.71 -10.49 -23.08
C ARG A 51 2.73 -10.26 -21.93
N ARG A 52 2.41 -11.29 -21.13
CA ARG A 52 1.58 -11.17 -19.93
C ARG A 52 2.38 -10.79 -18.69
N HIS A 53 3.68 -11.06 -18.70
CA HIS A 53 4.54 -10.87 -17.55
C HIS A 53 5.38 -9.61 -17.70
N PHE A 54 5.67 -9.01 -16.55
CA PHE A 54 6.55 -7.88 -16.41
C PHE A 54 7.69 -8.26 -15.48
N ILE A 55 8.89 -7.80 -15.82
CA ILE A 55 10.10 -7.97 -15.03
C ILE A 55 10.62 -6.62 -14.52
N CYS A 56 10.87 -6.51 -13.22
CA CYS A 56 11.55 -5.37 -12.64
C CYS A 56 13.06 -5.58 -12.69
N LYS A 57 13.80 -4.66 -13.32
CA LYS A 57 15.28 -4.73 -13.36
C LYS A 57 15.98 -4.36 -12.05
N ARG A 58 15.27 -3.70 -11.12
CA ARG A 58 15.84 -3.31 -9.81
C ARG A 58 15.81 -4.45 -8.80
N CYS A 59 14.68 -5.14 -8.66
CA CYS A 59 14.50 -6.19 -7.65
C CYS A 59 14.31 -7.59 -8.23
N GLY A 60 14.22 -7.75 -9.56
CA GLY A 60 14.00 -9.04 -10.20
C GLY A 60 12.58 -9.57 -10.15
N LEU A 61 11.60 -8.79 -9.64
CA LEU A 61 10.21 -9.22 -9.57
C LEU A 61 9.68 -9.56 -10.97
N TYR A 62 9.18 -10.78 -11.14
CA TYR A 62 8.56 -11.28 -12.35
C TYR A 62 7.10 -11.63 -12.05
N ALA A 63 6.17 -10.85 -12.61
CA ALA A 63 4.76 -10.95 -12.27
C ALA A 63 3.88 -10.47 -13.42
N THR A 64 2.67 -11.02 -13.51
CA THR A 64 1.61 -10.54 -14.39
C THR A 64 0.99 -9.24 -13.87
N ARG A 65 0.17 -8.59 -14.69
CA ARG A 65 -0.51 -7.33 -14.30
C ARG A 65 -1.44 -7.51 -13.10
N GLU A 66 -2.13 -8.66 -13.02
CA GLU A 66 -3.04 -8.99 -11.92
C GLU A 66 -2.24 -9.21 -10.63
N GLU A 67 -1.19 -10.02 -10.68
CA GLU A 67 -0.29 -10.26 -9.55
C GLU A 67 0.36 -8.96 -9.06
N ILE A 68 0.73 -8.04 -9.96
CA ILE A 68 1.23 -6.71 -9.57
C ILE A 68 0.18 -5.95 -8.75
N SER A 69 -1.09 -5.99 -9.14
CA SER A 69 -2.17 -5.33 -8.41
C SER A 69 -2.35 -5.94 -7.01
N ASP A 70 -2.34 -7.27 -6.94
CA ASP A 70 -2.48 -7.99 -5.66
C ASP A 70 -1.32 -7.71 -4.71
N ILE A 71 -0.09 -7.64 -5.23
CA ILE A 71 1.09 -7.28 -4.44
C ILE A 71 0.95 -5.85 -3.93
N ARG A 72 0.52 -4.88 -4.76
CA ARG A 72 0.29 -3.49 -4.29
C ARG A 72 -0.74 -3.45 -3.18
N PHE A 73 -1.83 -4.19 -3.33
CA PHE A 73 -2.87 -4.26 -2.33
C PHE A 73 -2.31 -4.80 -1.00
N LYS A 74 -1.58 -5.92 -1.04
CA LYS A 74 -0.95 -6.51 0.15
C LYS A 74 0.08 -5.58 0.80
N LEU A 75 0.92 -4.89 0.03
CA LEU A 75 1.92 -3.97 0.55
C LEU A 75 1.32 -2.73 1.24
N ASN A 76 0.14 -2.29 0.78
CA ASN A 76 -0.59 -1.16 1.37
C ASN A 76 -1.47 -1.55 2.55
N GLN A 77 -1.68 -2.84 2.83
CA GLN A 77 -2.42 -3.26 4.02
C GLN A 77 -1.57 -2.97 5.26
N LYS A 78 -2.15 -2.26 6.23
CA LYS A 78 -1.62 -2.22 7.59
C LYS A 78 -1.60 -3.65 8.13
N GLU A 79 -0.49 -4.02 8.77
CA GLU A 79 -0.43 -5.27 9.54
C GLU A 79 -1.51 -5.20 10.62
N LYS A 80 -2.45 -6.15 10.62
CA LYS A 80 -3.52 -6.20 11.61
C LYS A 80 -2.89 -6.37 12.99
N THR A 81 -2.97 -5.32 13.79
CA THR A 81 -2.46 -5.33 15.16
C THR A 81 -3.37 -6.18 16.05
N ARG A 82 -2.87 -6.55 17.23
CA ARG A 82 -3.68 -7.32 18.20
C ARG A 82 -4.90 -6.53 18.68
N GLU A 83 -4.84 -5.20 18.66
CA GLU A 83 -5.90 -4.27 19.06
C GLU A 83 -7.03 -4.24 18.02
N ASP A 84 -6.71 -4.26 16.72
CA ASP A 84 -7.72 -4.31 15.65
C ASP A 84 -8.66 -5.53 15.78
N LYS A 85 -8.17 -6.65 16.35
CA LYS A 85 -8.98 -7.85 16.60
C LYS A 85 -9.95 -7.71 17.78
N HIS A 86 -9.64 -6.85 18.74
CA HIS A 86 -10.48 -6.63 19.92
C HIS A 86 -11.69 -5.77 19.57
N ASP A 87 -11.52 -4.81 18.67
CA ASP A 87 -12.59 -3.94 18.19
C ASP A 87 -13.64 -4.71 17.37
N ASP A 88 -13.22 -5.70 16.57
CA ASP A 88 -14.13 -6.56 15.79
C ASP A 88 -15.13 -7.32 16.68
N TYR A 89 -14.72 -7.77 17.89
CA TYR A 89 -15.63 -8.45 18.83
C TYR A 89 -16.65 -7.49 19.45
N LEU A 90 -16.19 -6.29 19.83
CA LEU A 90 -17.04 -5.24 20.37
C LEU A 90 -18.05 -4.74 19.34
N ASP A 91 -17.64 -4.56 18.09
CA ASP A 91 -18.50 -4.09 16.99
C ASP A 91 -19.54 -5.15 16.60
N TRP A 92 -19.16 -6.44 16.55
CA TRP A 92 -20.12 -7.54 16.38
C TRP A 92 -21.15 -7.58 17.53
N TRP A 93 -20.68 -7.42 18.77
CA TRP A 93 -21.55 -7.45 19.93
C TRP A 93 -22.52 -6.27 19.95
N GLN A 94 -22.06 -5.06 19.62
CA GLN A 94 -22.92 -3.87 19.51
C GLN A 94 -23.93 -3.98 18.36
N LYS A 95 -23.52 -4.49 17.19
CA LYS A 95 -24.43 -4.77 16.08
C LYS A 95 -25.50 -5.80 16.48
N SER A 96 -25.12 -6.88 17.15
CA SER A 96 -26.06 -7.89 17.65
C SER A 96 -27.04 -7.33 18.69
N LYS A 97 -26.60 -6.38 19.54
CA LYS A 97 -27.45 -5.67 20.49
C LYS A 97 -28.43 -4.72 19.80
N LYS A 98 -27.97 -4.01 18.75
CA LYS A 98 -28.79 -3.06 17.99
C LYS A 98 -29.87 -3.76 17.18
N GLU A 99 -29.53 -4.85 16.49
CA GLU A 99 -30.48 -5.70 15.75
C GLU A 99 -31.56 -6.32 16.67
N LYS A 100 -31.25 -6.55 17.95
CA LYS A 100 -32.23 -7.04 18.95
C LYS A 100 -33.17 -5.97 19.50
N GLN A 101 -32.87 -4.68 19.32
CA GLN A 101 -33.75 -3.58 19.74
C GLN A 101 -34.69 -3.11 18.62
N GLU A 102 -34.37 -3.44 17.37
CA GLU A 102 -35.15 -3.09 16.18
C GLU A 102 -36.13 -4.22 15.75
N ASN A 103 -36.20 -5.33 16.50
CA ASN A 103 -37.17 -6.43 16.38
C ASN A 103 -38.07 -6.51 17.62
#